data_AF-A0AAD8PPH8-F1
#
_entry.id   AF-A0AAD8PPH8-F1
#
_cell.length_a   1.000
_cell.length_b   1.000
_cell.length_c   1.000
_cell.angle_alpha   90.00
_cell.angle_beta   90.00
_cell.angle_gamma   90.00
#
_symmetry.space_group_name_H-M   'P 1'
#
loop_
_entity.id
_entity.type
_entity.pdbx_description
1 polymer ?
#
loop_
_entity_poly.entity_id
_entity_poly.type
_entity_poly.pdbx_seq_one_letter_code
_entity_poly.pdbx_strand_id
1 'polypeptide(L)'
;MACSLAPGVGSSQTLFNGVYDGHAGWATSLLLKSALIPAVSSSIAQLQPGANDTAVEAAVGKAFTDLDDLIMTNAVKAVDGLKAGVVEPADSRVMAAIAPAIAGSCALLSIFDPATSTVRVACTGDSRAVLGSAAPGSSSYSALELSKDQTGRNQDEFDRITKEHPGEDGILDKESGRLLGIAVTRAFGDHRWKWTEDFIKHVHLNFFGTSPRPKYATPPYMTAAPVVTTTRIQGPDFVILASDGLWDHISSEHAVECVAQWLSAKKAGEKTPGDKLARTPASPSAFDTSDGWPNWSATPEHFVVEDLDNAAVHLIKNALGGKRRSLFTGAALAYAPLSRNVRDDVTVQVIFFQDPSKAN
;
A
#
# COMPACT_ATOMS: atom_id res chain seq x y z
N MET A 1 -7.23 -2.42 4.73
CA MET A 1 -7.48 -3.43 3.68
C MET A 1 -8.96 -3.63 3.38
N ALA A 2 -9.29 -4.10 2.18
CA ALA A 2 -10.62 -4.53 1.74
C ALA A 2 -10.51 -5.73 0.78
N CYS A 3 -11.55 -6.56 0.71
CA CYS A 3 -11.68 -7.66 -0.25
C CYS A 3 -13.15 -7.74 -0.69
N SER A 4 -13.41 -7.96 -1.98
CA SER A 4 -14.78 -8.09 -2.49
C SER A 4 -14.83 -8.87 -3.80
N LEU A 5 -15.92 -9.61 -4.01
CA LEU A 5 -16.33 -10.08 -5.33
C LEU A 5 -17.28 -9.03 -5.92
N ALA A 6 -16.92 -8.48 -7.08
CA ALA A 6 -17.71 -7.45 -7.75
C ALA A 6 -17.61 -7.59 -9.28
N PRO A 7 -18.49 -6.91 -10.05
CA PRO A 7 -18.39 -6.89 -11.51
C PRO A 7 -17.05 -6.32 -11.99
N GLY A 8 -16.34 -7.06 -12.84
CA GLY A 8 -15.17 -6.63 -13.59
C GLY A 8 -15.52 -6.38 -15.06
N VAL A 9 -14.54 -6.47 -15.96
CA VAL A 9 -14.69 -6.20 -17.40
C VAL A 9 -15.86 -6.99 -17.99
N GLY A 10 -16.76 -6.33 -18.71
CA GLY A 10 -17.95 -6.98 -19.27
C GLY A 10 -18.89 -7.57 -18.21
N SER A 11 -18.85 -7.04 -16.98
CA SER A 11 -19.55 -7.57 -15.81
C SER A 11 -19.15 -8.99 -15.39
N SER A 12 -17.92 -9.42 -15.71
CA SER A 12 -17.37 -10.70 -15.23
C SER A 12 -17.29 -10.72 -13.69
N GLN A 13 -17.47 -11.88 -13.06
CA GLN A 13 -17.28 -11.99 -11.61
C GLN A 13 -15.78 -11.89 -11.29
N THR A 14 -15.36 -10.78 -10.68
CA THR A 14 -13.95 -10.44 -10.45
C THR A 14 -13.66 -10.30 -8.96
N LEU A 15 -12.49 -10.77 -8.54
CA LEU A 15 -12.00 -10.63 -7.17
C LEU A 15 -11.15 -9.37 -7.03
N PHE A 16 -11.51 -8.51 -6.09
CA PHE A 16 -10.77 -7.29 -5.76
C PHE A 16 -10.15 -7.42 -4.37
N ASN A 17 -8.88 -7.03 -4.22
CA ASN A 17 -8.19 -6.97 -2.93
C ASN A 17 -7.41 -5.66 -2.82
N GLY A 18 -7.68 -4.88 -1.77
CA GLY A 18 -7.07 -3.57 -1.56
C GLY A 18 -6.26 -3.50 -0.26
N VAL A 19 -5.05 -2.96 -0.32
CA VAL A 19 -4.27 -2.48 0.83
C VAL A 19 -4.24 -0.95 0.77
N TYR A 20 -4.56 -0.31 1.89
CA TYR A 20 -4.64 1.14 2.00
C TYR A 20 -3.81 1.57 3.20
N ASP A 21 -2.66 2.16 2.91
CA ASP A 21 -1.76 2.66 3.93
C ASP A 21 -2.09 4.12 4.20
N GLY A 22 -2.39 4.48 5.44
CA GLY A 22 -2.92 5.80 5.78
C GLY A 22 -1.92 6.60 6.59
N HIS A 23 -1.79 7.89 6.27
CA HIS A 23 -0.88 8.80 6.97
C HIS A 23 -1.52 10.15 7.25
N ALA A 24 -0.96 10.86 8.23
CA ALA A 24 -1.50 12.13 8.75
C ALA A 24 -2.98 12.03 9.22
N GLY A 25 -3.42 10.82 9.60
CA GLY A 25 -4.79 10.51 10.00
C GLY A 25 -5.28 9.23 9.32
N TRP A 26 -6.47 8.77 9.71
CA TRP A 26 -7.07 7.53 9.20
C TRP A 26 -8.19 7.77 8.18
N ALA A 27 -8.63 9.01 7.99
CA ALA A 27 -9.87 9.33 7.29
C ALA A 27 -9.85 8.90 5.81
N THR A 28 -8.73 9.12 5.12
CA THR A 28 -8.57 8.77 3.70
C THR A 28 -8.55 7.26 3.50
N SER A 29 -7.72 6.53 4.25
CA SER A 29 -7.64 5.07 4.16
C SER A 29 -8.95 4.39 4.58
N LEU A 30 -9.68 4.94 5.56
CA LEU A 30 -11.01 4.46 5.93
C LEU A 30 -12.04 4.69 4.81
N LEU A 31 -12.02 5.84 4.15
CA LEU A 31 -12.89 6.12 3.01
C LEU A 31 -12.60 5.13 1.87
N LEU A 32 -11.32 4.98 1.49
CA LEU A 32 -10.88 4.08 0.42
C LEU A 32 -11.29 2.62 0.67
N LYS A 33 -11.24 2.17 1.93
CA LYS A 33 -11.71 0.84 2.35
C LYS A 33 -13.13 0.52 1.87
N SER A 34 -13.99 1.53 1.78
CA SER A 34 -15.39 1.36 1.37
C SER A 34 -15.66 1.79 -0.08
N ALA A 35 -14.90 2.73 -0.62
CA ALA A 35 -15.25 3.42 -1.87
C ALA A 35 -14.44 2.98 -3.10
N LEU A 36 -13.17 2.57 -2.93
CA LEU A 36 -12.30 2.36 -4.10
C LEU A 36 -12.73 1.16 -4.95
N ILE A 37 -13.03 0.01 -4.32
CA ILE A 37 -13.49 -1.17 -5.07
C ILE A 37 -14.79 -0.88 -5.83
N PRO A 38 -15.85 -0.30 -5.21
CA PRO A 38 -17.05 0.08 -5.96
C PRO A 38 -16.78 1.05 -7.11
N ALA A 39 -15.92 2.05 -6.93
CA ALA A 39 -15.58 3.02 -7.98
C ALA A 39 -14.90 2.33 -9.18
N VAL A 40 -13.89 1.51 -8.91
CA VAL A 40 -13.14 0.78 -9.95
C VAL A 40 -14.02 -0.26 -10.64
N SER A 41 -14.76 -1.06 -9.87
CA SER A 41 -15.69 -2.07 -10.39
C SER A 41 -16.73 -1.43 -11.32
N SER A 42 -17.35 -0.33 -10.89
CA SER A 42 -18.36 0.38 -11.70
C SER A 42 -17.77 0.95 -12.99
N SER A 43 -16.50 1.39 -12.96
CA SER A 43 -15.80 1.91 -14.14
C SER A 43 -15.49 0.80 -15.15
N ILE A 44 -14.85 -0.28 -14.71
CA ILE A 44 -14.41 -1.34 -15.63
C ILE A 44 -15.55 -2.25 -16.09
N ALA A 45 -16.65 -2.35 -15.34
CA ALA A 45 -17.82 -3.16 -15.72
C ALA A 45 -18.57 -2.64 -16.94
N GLN A 46 -18.37 -1.37 -17.30
CA GLN A 46 -18.92 -0.74 -18.49
C GLN A 46 -18.15 -1.10 -19.76
N LEU A 47 -16.94 -1.65 -19.63
CA LEU A 47 -16.13 -2.08 -20.76
C LEU A 47 -16.72 -3.33 -21.41
N GLN A 48 -16.54 -3.46 -22.72
CA GLN A 48 -16.96 -4.65 -23.45
C GLN A 48 -16.15 -5.87 -23.00
N PRO A 49 -16.74 -7.08 -23.00
CA PRO A 49 -15.98 -8.32 -22.84
C PRO A 49 -14.81 -8.38 -23.82
N GLY A 50 -13.62 -8.73 -23.33
CA GLY A 50 -12.40 -8.77 -24.16
C GLY A 50 -11.76 -7.40 -24.43
N ALA A 51 -12.13 -6.35 -23.70
CA ALA A 51 -11.41 -5.08 -23.71
C ALA A 51 -9.90 -5.30 -23.49
N ASN A 52 -9.08 -4.60 -24.28
CA ASN A 52 -7.63 -4.70 -24.16
C ASN A 52 -7.12 -4.05 -22.87
N ASP A 53 -5.88 -4.39 -22.49
CA ASP A 53 -5.29 -3.94 -21.23
C ASP A 53 -5.25 -2.42 -21.11
N THR A 54 -4.87 -1.70 -22.16
CA THR A 54 -4.84 -0.22 -22.16
C THR A 54 -6.20 0.41 -21.83
N ALA A 55 -7.30 -0.15 -22.34
CA ALA A 55 -8.64 0.34 -22.02
C ALA A 55 -9.02 0.10 -20.56
N VAL A 56 -8.64 -1.07 -20.01
CA VAL A 56 -8.86 -1.41 -18.59
C VAL A 56 -8.00 -0.51 -17.70
N GLU A 57 -6.72 -0.34 -18.03
CA GLU A 57 -5.78 0.54 -17.32
C GLU A 57 -6.28 1.99 -17.28
N ALA A 58 -6.77 2.52 -18.41
CA ALA A 58 -7.37 3.85 -18.47
C ALA A 58 -8.63 3.97 -17.60
N ALA A 59 -9.51 2.96 -17.62
CA ALA A 59 -10.73 2.95 -16.81
C ALA A 59 -10.44 2.86 -15.30
N VAL A 60 -9.45 2.06 -14.90
CA VAL A 60 -8.96 1.98 -13.51
C VAL A 60 -8.33 3.32 -13.11
N GLY A 61 -7.44 3.86 -13.94
CA GLY A 61 -6.78 5.14 -13.69
C GLY A 61 -7.78 6.28 -13.49
N LYS A 62 -8.80 6.35 -14.36
CA LYS A 62 -9.89 7.31 -14.25
C LYS A 62 -10.68 7.13 -12.96
N ALA A 63 -11.00 5.90 -12.57
CA ALA A 63 -11.75 5.65 -11.33
C ALA A 63 -10.98 6.12 -10.08
N PHE A 64 -9.66 5.95 -10.06
CA PHE A 64 -8.80 6.45 -8.98
C PHE A 64 -8.80 7.98 -8.94
N THR A 65 -8.55 8.64 -10.07
CA THR A 65 -8.50 10.10 -10.12
C THR A 65 -9.86 10.74 -9.86
N ASP A 66 -10.95 10.18 -10.41
CA ASP A 66 -12.31 10.68 -10.17
C ASP A 66 -12.68 10.60 -8.67
N LEU A 67 -12.28 9.53 -7.99
CA LEU A 67 -12.55 9.37 -6.56
C LEU A 67 -11.74 10.38 -5.73
N ASP A 68 -10.48 10.63 -6.08
CA ASP A 68 -9.65 11.64 -5.41
C ASP A 68 -10.17 13.06 -5.67
N ASP A 69 -10.55 13.37 -6.91
CA ASP A 69 -11.19 14.64 -7.28
C ASP A 69 -12.49 14.86 -6.51
N LEU A 70 -13.28 13.80 -6.29
CA LEU A 70 -14.49 13.87 -5.47
C LEU A 70 -14.16 14.18 -4.00
N ILE A 71 -13.12 13.55 -3.42
CA ILE A 71 -12.63 13.85 -2.07
C ILE A 71 -12.25 15.34 -1.96
N MET A 72 -11.44 15.82 -2.90
CA MET A 72 -10.96 17.20 -2.93
C MET A 72 -12.10 18.20 -3.12
N THR A 73 -12.99 17.94 -4.08
CA THR A 73 -14.11 18.82 -4.42
C THR A 73 -15.12 18.93 -3.28
N ASN A 74 -15.41 17.82 -2.59
CA ASN A 74 -16.32 17.83 -1.44
C ASN A 74 -15.76 18.65 -0.28
N ALA A 75 -14.45 18.56 -0.03
CA ALA A 75 -13.78 19.38 0.97
C ALA A 75 -13.83 20.87 0.60
N VAL A 76 -13.55 21.24 -0.66
CA VAL A 76 -13.66 22.63 -1.14
C VAL A 76 -15.08 23.18 -0.94
N LYS A 77 -16.11 22.43 -1.36
CA LYS A 77 -17.52 22.82 -1.19
C LYS A 77 -17.90 23.03 0.27
N ALA A 78 -17.40 22.19 1.18
CA ALA A 78 -17.67 22.34 2.61
C ALA A 78 -17.04 23.62 3.17
N VAL A 79 -15.81 23.94 2.76
CA VAL A 79 -15.09 25.14 3.20
C VAL A 79 -15.69 26.42 2.62
N ASP A 80 -16.15 26.42 1.36
CA ASP A 80 -16.76 27.60 0.74
C ASP A 80 -18.06 28.05 1.44
N GLY A 81 -18.70 27.16 2.23
CA GLY A 81 -19.78 27.53 3.13
C GLY A 81 -19.40 28.66 4.10
N LEU A 82 -18.12 28.81 4.44
CA LEU A 82 -17.63 29.87 5.33
C LEU A 82 -17.76 31.23 4.66
N LYS A 83 -17.36 31.34 3.39
CA LYS A 83 -17.51 32.58 2.59
C LYS A 83 -18.98 32.94 2.40
N ALA A 84 -19.85 31.93 2.28
CA ALA A 84 -21.29 32.11 2.16
C ALA A 84 -21.98 32.43 3.50
N GLY A 85 -21.26 32.44 4.62
CA GLY A 85 -21.82 32.71 5.96
C GLY A 85 -22.78 31.64 6.47
N VAL A 86 -22.67 30.40 5.96
CA VAL A 86 -23.54 29.27 6.36
C VAL A 86 -22.87 28.28 7.32
N VAL A 87 -21.58 28.45 7.58
CA VAL A 87 -20.78 27.72 8.58
C VAL A 87 -19.81 28.68 9.26
N GLU A 88 -19.37 28.33 10.46
CA GLU A 88 -18.36 29.07 11.23
C GLU A 88 -16.97 28.42 11.09
N PRO A 89 -15.88 29.13 11.43
CA PRO A 89 -14.59 28.49 11.64
C PRO A 89 -14.72 27.33 12.65
N ALA A 90 -13.99 26.25 12.39
CA ALA A 90 -14.07 24.99 13.15
C ALA A 90 -15.45 24.31 13.18
N ASP A 91 -16.39 24.64 12.28
CA ASP A 91 -17.65 23.90 12.16
C ASP A 91 -17.40 22.40 11.98
N SER A 92 -17.96 21.60 12.89
CA SER A 92 -17.75 20.15 12.95
C SER A 92 -18.08 19.40 11.65
N ARG A 93 -19.07 19.89 10.87
CA ARG A 93 -19.45 19.28 9.58
C ARG A 93 -18.39 19.54 8.52
N VAL A 94 -17.79 20.73 8.52
CA VAL A 94 -16.68 21.06 7.64
C VAL A 94 -15.46 20.24 8.04
N MET A 95 -15.11 20.20 9.33
CA MET A 95 -14.00 19.39 9.86
C MET A 95 -14.12 17.92 9.45
N ALA A 96 -15.32 17.33 9.54
CA ALA A 96 -15.57 15.96 9.10
C ALA A 96 -15.44 15.80 7.57
N ALA A 97 -15.96 16.74 6.79
CA ALA A 97 -15.95 16.70 5.33
C ALA A 97 -14.53 16.88 4.73
N ILE A 98 -13.67 17.69 5.36
CA ILE A 98 -12.30 17.92 4.89
C ILE A 98 -11.33 16.82 5.35
N ALA A 99 -11.67 16.01 6.36
CA ALA A 99 -10.74 15.03 6.95
C ALA A 99 -10.11 14.07 5.92
N PRO A 100 -10.85 13.50 4.94
CA PRO A 100 -10.25 12.63 3.91
C PRO A 100 -9.39 13.37 2.87
N ALA A 101 -9.57 14.69 2.71
CA ALA A 101 -8.67 15.49 1.89
C ALA A 101 -7.40 15.90 2.67
N ILE A 102 -7.55 16.12 3.98
CA ILE A 102 -6.44 16.49 4.86
C ILE A 102 -5.46 15.33 5.05
N ALA A 103 -5.98 14.16 5.44
CA ALA A 103 -5.19 12.95 5.57
C ALA A 103 -4.78 12.41 4.18
N GLY A 104 -3.83 11.49 4.16
CA GLY A 104 -3.36 10.84 2.94
C GLY A 104 -3.50 9.34 3.01
N SER A 105 -3.52 8.69 1.85
CA SER A 105 -3.41 7.24 1.80
C SER A 105 -2.82 6.72 0.49
N CYS A 106 -1.86 5.80 0.60
CA CYS A 106 -1.47 4.91 -0.50
C CYS A 106 -2.60 3.91 -0.78
N ALA A 107 -2.69 3.45 -2.02
CA ALA A 107 -3.66 2.45 -2.45
C ALA A 107 -3.02 1.44 -3.39
N LEU A 108 -3.01 0.18 -2.96
CA LEU A 108 -2.62 -0.96 -3.76
C LEU A 108 -3.84 -1.85 -3.98
N LEU A 109 -4.27 -1.98 -5.24
CA LEU A 109 -5.46 -2.74 -5.61
C LEU A 109 -5.11 -3.85 -6.59
N SER A 110 -5.40 -5.10 -6.21
CA SER A 110 -5.40 -6.25 -7.09
C SER A 110 -6.80 -6.50 -7.65
N ILE A 111 -6.88 -6.76 -8.95
CA ILE A 111 -8.10 -7.06 -9.72
C ILE A 111 -7.87 -8.37 -10.45
N PHE A 112 -8.40 -9.48 -9.93
CA PHE A 112 -8.23 -10.81 -10.50
C PHE A 112 -9.50 -11.26 -11.23
N ASP A 113 -9.39 -11.47 -12.54
CA ASP A 113 -10.43 -12.07 -13.37
C ASP A 113 -10.19 -13.59 -13.47
N PRO A 114 -11.04 -14.43 -12.84
CA PRO A 114 -10.90 -15.88 -12.89
C PRO A 114 -11.15 -16.47 -14.27
N ALA A 115 -11.91 -15.80 -15.14
CA ALA A 115 -12.24 -16.32 -16.47
C ALA A 115 -11.02 -16.30 -17.40
N THR A 116 -10.11 -15.34 -17.22
CA THR A 116 -8.88 -15.21 -18.03
C THR A 116 -7.61 -15.62 -17.26
N SER A 117 -7.73 -15.90 -15.96
CA SER A 117 -6.61 -16.04 -15.02
C SER A 117 -5.67 -14.83 -15.04
N THR A 118 -6.24 -13.63 -15.12
CA THR A 118 -5.46 -12.39 -15.21
C THR A 118 -5.57 -11.62 -13.91
N VAL A 119 -4.43 -11.29 -13.32
CA VAL A 119 -4.34 -10.29 -12.25
C VAL A 119 -3.88 -8.96 -12.82
N ARG A 120 -4.56 -7.88 -12.44
CA ARG A 120 -4.09 -6.51 -12.64
C ARG A 120 -3.79 -5.90 -11.29
N VAL A 121 -2.67 -5.19 -11.19
CA VAL A 121 -2.29 -4.46 -9.97
C VAL A 121 -2.25 -2.98 -10.29
N ALA A 122 -3.07 -2.20 -9.59
CA ALA A 122 -3.05 -0.74 -9.63
C ALA A 122 -2.39 -0.22 -8.35
N CYS A 123 -1.26 0.47 -8.48
CA CYS A 123 -0.49 1.00 -7.36
C CYS A 123 -0.46 2.54 -7.39
N THR A 124 -0.85 3.15 -6.28
CA THR A 124 -0.71 4.58 -5.94
C THR A 124 -0.01 4.67 -4.59
N GLY A 125 1.30 4.93 -4.56
CA GLY A 125 2.13 4.99 -3.34
C GLY A 125 3.21 3.90 -3.29
N ASP A 126 3.63 3.54 -2.09
CA ASP A 126 4.77 2.66 -1.78
C ASP A 126 4.38 1.33 -1.11
N SER A 127 3.09 1.02 -1.06
CA SER A 127 2.66 -0.37 -0.88
C SER A 127 3.04 -1.22 -2.11
N ARG A 128 3.39 -2.49 -1.91
CA ARG A 128 3.89 -3.37 -2.99
C ARG A 128 3.11 -4.67 -3.15
N ALA A 129 2.92 -5.07 -4.40
CA ALA A 129 2.43 -6.38 -4.81
C ALA A 129 3.57 -7.24 -5.36
N VAL A 130 3.69 -8.48 -4.90
CA VAL A 130 4.72 -9.42 -5.33
C VAL A 130 4.07 -10.76 -5.67
N LEU A 131 4.32 -11.25 -6.89
CA LEU A 131 3.95 -12.59 -7.33
C LEU A 131 5.03 -13.58 -6.88
N GLY A 132 4.62 -14.61 -6.15
CA GLY A 132 5.39 -15.84 -6.01
C GLY A 132 4.98 -16.81 -7.10
N SER A 133 5.88 -17.08 -8.05
CA SER A 133 5.59 -17.98 -9.18
C SER A 133 6.45 -19.23 -9.16
N ALA A 134 5.82 -20.39 -9.32
CA ALA A 134 6.54 -21.66 -9.44
C ALA A 134 6.55 -22.12 -10.89
N ALA A 135 7.75 -22.43 -11.39
CA ALA A 135 7.86 -23.10 -12.68
C ALA A 135 7.16 -24.47 -12.63
N PRO A 136 6.58 -24.97 -13.73
CA PRO A 136 5.95 -26.28 -13.76
C PRO A 136 6.89 -27.38 -13.23
N GLY A 137 6.44 -28.12 -12.20
CA GLY A 137 7.22 -29.18 -11.55
C GLY A 137 8.30 -28.71 -10.57
N SER A 138 8.46 -27.39 -10.36
CA SER A 138 9.36 -26.86 -9.34
C SER A 138 8.70 -26.81 -7.96
N SER A 139 9.50 -27.07 -6.91
CA SER A 139 9.14 -26.79 -5.52
C SER A 139 9.58 -25.40 -5.06
N SER A 140 10.39 -24.69 -5.84
CA SER A 140 10.84 -23.32 -5.58
C SER A 140 9.98 -22.30 -6.31
N TYR A 141 9.82 -21.13 -5.67
CA TYR A 141 9.10 -19.98 -6.21
C TYR A 141 10.10 -18.85 -6.51
N SER A 142 9.94 -18.19 -7.65
CA SER A 142 10.59 -16.91 -7.93
C SER A 142 9.69 -15.76 -7.49
N ALA A 143 10.30 -14.65 -7.08
CA ALA A 143 9.60 -13.40 -6.81
C ALA A 143 9.57 -12.52 -8.07
N LEU A 144 8.41 -11.97 -8.39
CA LEU A 144 8.23 -10.94 -9.40
C LEU A 144 7.41 -9.80 -8.81
N GLU A 145 8.01 -8.62 -8.70
CA GLU A 145 7.30 -7.43 -8.26
C GLU A 145 6.30 -7.00 -9.34
N LEU A 146 5.01 -6.95 -8.97
CA LEU A 146 3.91 -6.53 -9.85
C LEU A 146 3.64 -5.02 -9.75
N SER A 147 4.32 -4.32 -8.85
CA SER A 147 4.26 -2.87 -8.70
C SER A 147 5.63 -2.35 -8.31
N LYS A 148 5.95 -1.12 -8.72
CA LYS A 148 7.12 -0.39 -8.23
C LYS A 148 6.68 0.64 -7.21
N ASP A 149 7.40 0.77 -6.11
CA ASP A 149 7.13 1.78 -5.10
C ASP A 149 7.25 3.18 -5.71
N GLN A 150 6.28 4.04 -5.42
CA GLN A 150 6.19 5.39 -5.96
C GLN A 150 6.71 6.38 -4.92
N THR A 151 8.03 6.38 -4.79
CA THR A 151 8.82 7.29 -3.97
C THR A 151 9.78 8.08 -4.87
N GLY A 152 10.44 9.10 -4.34
CA GLY A 152 11.44 9.83 -5.10
C GLY A 152 12.73 9.06 -5.39
N ARG A 153 12.90 7.85 -4.83
CA ARG A 153 14.00 6.93 -5.20
C ARG A 153 13.71 6.16 -6.49
N ASN A 154 12.46 6.15 -6.95
CA ASN A 154 12.08 5.56 -8.22
C ASN A 154 12.37 6.54 -9.36
N GLN A 155 13.27 6.15 -10.28
CA GLN A 155 13.67 7.00 -11.41
C GLN A 155 12.49 7.40 -12.29
N ASP A 156 11.51 6.50 -12.50
CA ASP A 156 10.33 6.78 -13.31
C ASP A 156 9.50 7.93 -12.69
N GLU A 157 9.40 7.96 -11.35
CA GLU A 157 8.69 9.02 -10.62
C GLU A 157 9.51 10.31 -10.53
N PHE A 158 10.83 10.20 -10.36
CA PHE A 158 11.73 11.35 -10.40
C PHE A 158 11.64 12.09 -11.74
N ASP A 159 11.70 11.34 -12.85
CA ASP A 159 11.62 11.88 -14.20
C ASP A 159 10.24 12.50 -14.47
N ARG A 160 9.16 11.84 -14.02
CA ARG A 160 7.80 12.35 -14.12
C ARG A 160 7.64 13.70 -13.41
N ILE A 161 8.02 13.78 -12.14
CA ILE A 161 7.90 15.01 -11.33
C ILE A 161 8.76 16.13 -11.91
N THR A 162 10.00 15.82 -12.31
CA THR A 162 10.90 16.80 -12.93
C THR A 162 10.30 17.39 -14.21
N LYS A 163 9.61 16.56 -15.00
CA LYS A 163 8.93 16.99 -16.23
C LYS A 163 7.67 17.81 -15.95
N GLU A 164 6.91 17.47 -14.91
CA GLU A 164 5.68 18.19 -14.52
C GLU A 164 5.97 19.57 -13.93
N HIS A 165 7.13 19.76 -13.29
CA HIS A 165 7.51 21.01 -12.61
C HIS A 165 8.85 21.57 -13.13
N PRO A 166 8.91 22.01 -14.40
CA PRO A 166 10.15 22.49 -15.00
C PRO A 166 10.69 23.74 -14.27
N GLY A 167 11.96 23.69 -13.86
CA GLY A 167 12.64 24.80 -13.20
C GLY A 167 12.49 24.86 -11.67
N GLU A 168 11.81 23.89 -11.05
CA GLU A 168 11.71 23.79 -9.59
C GLU A 168 12.76 22.84 -8.99
N ASP A 169 13.88 23.41 -8.54
CA ASP A 169 14.94 22.63 -7.90
C ASP A 169 14.64 22.28 -6.43
N GLY A 170 14.83 21.00 -6.10
CA GLY A 170 14.74 20.50 -4.73
C GLY A 170 13.33 20.32 -4.19
N ILE A 171 12.32 20.19 -5.08
CA ILE A 171 10.99 19.70 -4.69
C ILE A 171 11.02 18.22 -4.34
N LEU A 172 11.92 17.45 -4.96
CA LEU A 172 12.18 16.06 -4.65
C LEU A 172 13.62 15.96 -4.14
N ASP A 173 13.76 15.60 -2.86
CA ASP A 173 15.05 15.54 -2.20
C ASP A 173 15.86 14.33 -2.71
N LYS A 174 17.06 14.57 -3.25
CA LYS A 174 17.85 13.52 -3.91
C LYS A 174 18.43 12.48 -2.94
N GLU A 175 18.60 12.84 -1.67
CA GLU A 175 19.18 11.95 -0.65
C GLU A 175 18.11 11.06 -0.01
N SER A 176 17.04 11.68 0.47
CA SER A 176 15.94 10.99 1.14
C SER A 176 14.88 10.43 0.17
N GLY A 177 14.80 10.95 -1.05
CA GLY A 177 13.73 10.61 -2.01
C GLY A 177 12.39 11.24 -1.66
N ARG A 178 12.34 12.23 -0.77
CA ARG A 178 11.08 12.81 -0.29
C ARG A 178 10.57 13.94 -1.18
N LEU A 179 9.29 13.90 -1.56
CA LEU A 179 8.61 14.96 -2.31
C LEU A 179 8.12 16.04 -1.34
N LEU A 180 8.81 17.17 -1.28
CA LEU A 180 8.54 18.25 -0.33
C LEU A 180 8.39 17.69 1.09
N GLY A 181 9.15 16.67 1.48
CA GLY A 181 9.17 16.06 2.81
C GLY A 181 8.26 14.85 3.07
N ILE A 182 7.36 14.47 2.17
CA ILE A 182 6.65 13.17 2.26
C ILE A 182 7.43 12.08 1.50
N ALA A 183 7.32 10.82 1.92
CA ALA A 183 8.06 9.69 1.32
C ALA A 183 7.52 9.27 -0.06
N VAL A 184 6.22 9.46 -0.30
CA VAL A 184 5.54 9.06 -1.53
C VAL A 184 5.38 10.20 -2.54
N THR A 185 5.33 9.84 -3.82
CA THR A 185 5.09 10.75 -4.94
C THR A 185 3.66 10.68 -5.48
N ARG A 186 2.88 9.68 -5.04
CA ARG A 186 1.47 9.49 -5.37
C ARG A 186 0.69 9.04 -4.14
N ALA A 187 -0.50 9.60 -3.93
CA ALA A 187 -1.43 9.23 -2.86
C ALA A 187 -2.82 9.80 -3.13
N PHE A 188 -3.84 9.23 -2.49
CA PHE A 188 -5.14 9.87 -2.30
C PHE A 188 -5.07 10.89 -1.16
N GLY A 189 -5.92 11.91 -1.18
CA GLY A 189 -5.91 12.92 -0.12
C GLY A 189 -4.67 13.82 -0.23
N ASP A 190 -3.98 14.07 0.88
CA ASP A 190 -2.73 14.85 0.90
C ASP A 190 -2.87 16.26 0.29
N HIS A 191 -3.92 16.98 0.73
CA HIS A 191 -4.25 18.32 0.24
C HIS A 191 -3.07 19.29 0.08
N ARG A 192 -2.05 19.22 0.95
CA ARG A 192 -0.87 20.11 0.91
C ARG A 192 -0.06 19.97 -0.37
N TRP A 193 -0.23 18.90 -1.15
CA TRP A 193 0.44 18.68 -2.42
C TRP A 193 -0.48 18.90 -3.62
N LYS A 194 -1.77 19.22 -3.41
CA LYS A 194 -2.77 19.30 -4.49
C LYS A 194 -3.49 20.65 -4.57
N TRP A 195 -3.81 21.27 -3.44
CA TRP A 195 -4.53 22.55 -3.42
C TRP A 195 -3.60 23.75 -3.62
N THR A 196 -4.18 24.90 -3.96
CA THR A 196 -3.43 26.16 -4.01
C THR A 196 -2.95 26.58 -2.62
N GLU A 197 -1.85 27.31 -2.55
CA GLU A 197 -1.27 27.78 -1.28
C GLU A 197 -2.28 28.60 -0.46
N ASP A 198 -3.02 29.50 -1.11
CA ASP A 198 -4.03 30.34 -0.48
C ASP A 198 -5.17 29.52 0.13
N PHE A 199 -5.62 28.46 -0.57
CA PHE A 199 -6.65 27.60 -0.04
C PHE A 199 -6.15 26.77 1.14
N ILE A 200 -4.91 26.26 1.09
CA ILE A 200 -4.28 25.57 2.22
C ILE A 200 -4.18 26.51 3.43
N LYS A 201 -3.74 27.76 3.25
CA LYS A 201 -3.72 28.77 4.33
C LYS A 201 -5.11 29.03 4.90
N HIS A 202 -6.12 29.13 4.03
CA HIS A 202 -7.50 29.36 4.45
C HIS A 202 -8.02 28.21 5.32
N VAL A 203 -7.78 26.95 4.93
CA VAL A 203 -8.15 25.76 5.72
C VAL A 203 -7.34 25.66 7.01
N HIS A 204 -6.04 25.97 6.97
CA HIS A 204 -5.17 26.00 8.16
C HIS A 204 -5.69 26.96 9.22
N LEU A 205 -6.01 28.21 8.82
CA LEU A 205 -6.42 29.27 9.75
C LEU A 205 -7.84 29.09 10.30
N ASN A 206 -8.75 28.50 9.52
CA ASN A 206 -10.17 28.42 9.90
C ASN A 206 -10.61 27.03 10.38
N PHE A 207 -9.87 25.97 10.06
CA PHE A 207 -10.29 24.58 10.30
C PHE A 207 -9.15 23.68 10.78
N PHE A 208 -8.10 24.25 11.41
CA PHE A 208 -6.97 23.51 11.96
C PHE A 208 -6.28 22.55 10.97
N GLY A 209 -6.36 22.85 9.67
CA GLY A 209 -5.60 22.14 8.64
C GLY A 209 -4.09 22.29 8.85
N THR A 210 -3.29 21.56 8.09
CA THR A 210 -1.83 21.73 8.15
C THR A 210 -1.40 22.90 7.27
N SER A 211 -0.32 23.59 7.66
CA SER A 211 0.19 24.74 6.91
C SER A 211 0.73 24.33 5.53
N PRO A 212 0.88 25.25 4.56
CA PRO A 212 1.52 24.92 3.28
C PRO A 212 2.95 24.35 3.44
N ARG A 213 3.45 23.66 2.41
CA ARG A 213 4.87 23.25 2.34
C ARG A 213 5.73 24.44 1.88
N PRO A 214 7.02 24.51 2.28
CA PRO A 214 7.94 25.48 1.69
C PRO A 214 8.17 25.16 0.20
N LYS A 215 8.58 26.15 -0.59
CA LYS A 215 8.88 26.02 -2.04
C LYS A 215 7.67 25.48 -2.85
N TYR A 216 6.52 26.13 -2.69
CA TYR A 216 5.25 25.70 -3.29
C TYR A 216 4.83 26.66 -4.40
N ALA A 217 5.27 26.40 -5.63
CA ALA A 217 5.10 27.27 -6.79
C ALA A 217 4.09 26.75 -7.83
N THR A 218 4.14 25.49 -8.25
CA THR A 218 3.27 24.94 -9.31
C THR A 218 2.47 23.70 -8.89
N PRO A 219 1.64 23.76 -7.82
CA PRO A 219 0.75 22.65 -7.50
C PRO A 219 -0.22 22.32 -8.66
N PRO A 220 -0.69 21.06 -8.79
CA PRO A 220 -0.47 19.94 -7.88
C PRO A 220 0.87 19.21 -8.11
N TYR A 221 1.54 18.80 -7.03
CA TYR A 221 2.78 18.02 -7.04
C TYR A 221 2.56 16.51 -6.91
N MET A 222 1.34 16.10 -6.57
CA MET A 222 0.99 14.71 -6.26
C MET A 222 -0.31 14.33 -6.97
N THR A 223 -0.38 13.09 -7.42
CA THR A 223 -1.55 12.52 -8.09
C THR A 223 -2.00 11.24 -7.39
N ALA A 224 -3.30 10.93 -7.46
CA ALA A 224 -3.84 9.63 -7.07
C ALA A 224 -3.82 8.62 -8.23
N ALA A 225 -3.43 9.03 -9.44
CA ALA A 225 -3.39 8.17 -10.61
C ALA A 225 -2.46 6.96 -10.39
N PRO A 226 -2.96 5.72 -10.54
CA PRO A 226 -2.16 4.53 -10.33
C PRO A 226 -1.24 4.25 -11.52
N VAL A 227 -0.19 3.50 -11.28
CA VAL A 227 0.45 2.70 -12.33
C VAL A 227 -0.18 1.32 -12.29
N VAL A 228 -0.66 0.85 -13.43
CA VAL A 228 -1.34 -0.45 -13.56
C VAL A 228 -0.44 -1.42 -14.30
N THR A 229 -0.32 -2.64 -13.77
CA THR A 229 0.36 -3.75 -14.44
C THR A 229 -0.63 -4.89 -14.67
N THR A 230 -0.38 -5.69 -15.70
CA THR A 230 -1.20 -6.86 -16.05
C THR A 230 -0.31 -8.10 -16.06
N THR A 231 -0.75 -9.18 -15.41
CA THR A 231 -0.01 -10.45 -15.37
C THR A 231 -0.97 -11.63 -15.43
N ARG A 232 -0.61 -12.66 -16.19
CA ARG A 232 -1.37 -13.90 -16.24
C ARG A 232 -0.86 -14.87 -15.18
N ILE A 233 -1.75 -15.31 -14.32
CA ILE A 233 -1.49 -16.29 -13.27
C ILE A 233 -1.37 -17.69 -13.88
N GLN A 234 -0.39 -18.46 -13.41
CA GLN A 234 -0.13 -19.83 -13.84
C GLN A 234 0.02 -20.76 -12.63
N GLY A 235 -0.16 -22.06 -12.84
CA GLY A 235 0.21 -23.09 -11.84
C GLY A 235 -0.23 -22.77 -10.39
N PRO A 236 0.62 -23.04 -9.38
CA PRO A 236 0.35 -22.75 -7.97
C PRO A 236 0.78 -21.34 -7.55
N ASP A 237 0.78 -20.37 -8.47
CA ASP A 237 1.14 -18.98 -8.17
C ASP A 237 0.33 -18.42 -6.98
N PHE A 238 0.93 -17.45 -6.28
CA PHE A 238 0.25 -16.64 -5.27
C PHE A 238 0.72 -15.19 -5.34
N VAL A 239 -0.10 -14.26 -4.84
CA VAL A 239 0.26 -12.83 -4.77
C VAL A 239 0.26 -12.36 -3.32
N ILE A 240 1.31 -11.67 -2.93
CA ILE A 240 1.42 -10.92 -1.66
C ILE A 240 1.10 -9.46 -1.96
N LEU A 241 0.14 -8.87 -1.25
CA LEU A 241 -0.11 -7.43 -1.21
C LEU A 241 0.22 -6.94 0.19
N ALA A 242 1.10 -5.94 0.34
CA ALA A 242 1.38 -5.39 1.66
C ALA A 242 1.76 -3.90 1.65
N SER A 243 1.55 -3.25 2.80
CA SER A 243 2.09 -1.91 3.09
C SER A 243 3.61 -1.93 3.23
N ASP A 244 4.23 -0.75 3.17
CA ASP A 244 5.67 -0.56 3.37
C ASP A 244 6.14 -1.09 4.73
N GLY A 245 5.28 -1.05 5.77
CA GLY A 245 5.55 -1.63 7.08
C GLY A 245 5.92 -3.13 7.06
N LEU A 246 5.56 -3.87 6.01
CA LEU A 246 6.14 -5.20 5.75
C LEU A 246 7.50 -5.07 5.03
N TRP A 247 7.50 -4.38 3.89
CA TRP A 247 8.62 -4.34 2.93
C TRP A 247 9.88 -3.66 3.47
N ASP A 248 9.74 -2.79 4.47
CA ASP A 248 10.86 -2.19 5.21
C ASP A 248 11.70 -3.23 5.95
N HIS A 249 11.11 -4.38 6.28
CA HIS A 249 11.75 -5.43 7.07
C HIS A 249 12.03 -6.72 6.30
N ILE A 250 11.52 -6.90 5.07
CA ILE A 250 11.73 -8.13 4.29
C ILE A 250 11.74 -7.82 2.79
N SER A 251 12.70 -8.40 2.06
CA SER A 251 12.75 -8.27 0.59
C SER A 251 11.64 -9.08 -0.09
N SER A 252 11.30 -8.72 -1.32
CA SER A 252 10.34 -9.44 -2.16
C SER A 252 10.67 -10.93 -2.28
N GLU A 253 11.94 -11.27 -2.50
CA GLU A 253 12.44 -12.64 -2.61
C GLU A 253 12.27 -13.40 -1.30
N HIS A 254 12.70 -12.81 -0.19
CA HIS A 254 12.59 -13.42 1.13
C HIS A 254 11.13 -13.59 1.58
N ALA A 255 10.24 -12.67 1.20
CA ALA A 255 8.81 -12.79 1.47
C ALA A 255 8.18 -13.96 0.71
N VAL A 256 8.51 -14.11 -0.57
CA VAL A 256 8.07 -15.25 -1.39
C VAL A 256 8.64 -16.56 -0.84
N GLU A 257 9.91 -16.59 -0.45
CA GLU A 257 10.52 -17.77 0.19
C GLU A 257 9.81 -18.13 1.50
N CYS A 258 9.50 -17.14 2.35
CA CYS A 258 8.78 -17.34 3.60
C CYS A 258 7.39 -17.97 3.35
N VAL A 259 6.62 -17.46 2.38
CA VAL A 259 5.33 -18.03 2.01
C VAL A 259 5.48 -19.43 1.38
N ALA A 260 6.53 -19.68 0.61
CA ALA A 260 6.81 -21.01 0.05
C ALA A 260 7.15 -22.06 1.14
N GLN A 261 7.89 -21.67 2.18
CA GLN A 261 8.11 -22.51 3.36
C GLN A 261 6.79 -22.81 4.08
N TRP A 262 5.94 -21.80 4.26
CA TRP A 262 4.59 -21.98 4.82
C TRP A 262 3.74 -22.95 3.99
N LEU A 263 3.73 -22.82 2.66
CA LEU A 263 3.00 -23.72 1.75
C LEU A 263 3.46 -25.17 1.89
N SER A 264 4.77 -25.39 1.93
CA SER A 264 5.34 -26.74 2.08
C SER A 264 4.94 -27.36 3.43
N ALA A 265 5.05 -26.59 4.50
CA ALA A 265 4.67 -27.00 5.84
C ALA A 265 3.16 -27.20 6.02
N LYS A 266 2.34 -26.38 5.36
CA LYS A 266 0.88 -26.51 5.34
C LYS A 266 0.45 -27.86 4.76
N LYS A 267 1.10 -28.31 3.70
CA LYS A 267 0.88 -29.62 3.07
C LYS A 267 1.34 -30.77 3.97
N ALA A 268 2.47 -30.61 4.65
CA ALA A 268 3.00 -31.61 5.57
C ALA A 268 2.27 -31.66 6.93
N GLY A 269 1.56 -30.59 7.31
CA GLY A 269 1.00 -30.44 8.65
C GLY A 269 2.07 -30.18 9.72
N GLU A 270 3.26 -29.73 9.32
CA GLU A 270 4.41 -29.57 10.19
C GLU A 270 4.60 -28.12 10.64
N LYS A 271 5.04 -27.93 11.88
CA LYS A 271 5.39 -26.61 12.43
C LYS A 271 6.80 -26.64 12.97
N THR A 272 7.42 -25.47 13.09
CA THR A 272 8.70 -25.37 13.80
C THR A 272 8.53 -25.85 15.25
N PRO A 273 9.37 -26.79 15.72
CA PRO A 273 9.36 -27.24 17.11
C PRO A 273 9.54 -26.09 18.11
N GLY A 274 8.82 -26.14 19.24
CA GLY A 274 8.76 -25.03 20.20
C GLY A 274 10.09 -24.73 20.90
N ASP A 275 10.97 -25.72 21.05
CA ASP A 275 12.34 -25.56 21.55
C ASP A 275 13.20 -24.65 20.64
N LYS A 276 12.88 -24.57 19.35
CA LYS A 276 13.53 -23.66 18.40
C LYS A 276 13.00 -22.21 18.48
N LEU A 277 11.98 -21.94 19.30
CA LEU A 277 11.37 -20.62 19.52
C LEU A 277 11.81 -19.97 20.85
N ALA A 278 13.02 -20.29 21.31
CA ALA A 278 13.54 -19.78 22.57
C ALA A 278 13.53 -18.25 22.64
N ARG A 279 13.07 -17.69 23.77
CA ARG A 279 13.05 -16.22 24.00
C ARG A 279 14.45 -15.63 24.07
N THR A 280 15.37 -16.36 24.70
CA THR A 280 16.77 -15.99 24.78
C THR A 280 17.46 -16.51 23.52
N PRO A 281 17.97 -15.63 22.63
CA PRO A 281 18.68 -16.08 21.46
C PRO A 281 20.01 -16.73 21.86
N ALA A 282 20.41 -17.78 21.14
CA ALA A 282 21.69 -18.45 21.38
C ALA A 282 22.89 -17.53 21.08
N SER A 283 22.71 -16.57 20.17
CA SER A 283 23.69 -15.53 19.82
C SER A 283 23.01 -14.16 19.88
N PRO A 284 23.68 -13.11 20.39
CA PRO A 284 23.16 -11.74 20.35
C PRO A 284 22.81 -11.30 18.92
N SER A 285 21.64 -10.71 18.73
CA SER A 285 21.29 -10.01 17.50
C SER A 285 21.71 -8.55 17.62
N ALA A 286 22.15 -7.93 16.52
CA ALA A 286 22.43 -6.51 16.44
C ALA A 286 21.39 -5.83 15.53
N PHE A 287 21.06 -4.59 15.87
CA PHE A 287 20.32 -3.71 14.95
C PHE A 287 21.28 -3.09 13.95
N ASP A 288 20.81 -2.85 12.74
CA ASP A 288 21.41 -1.87 11.86
C ASP A 288 21.06 -0.48 12.39
N THR A 289 22.06 0.39 12.52
CA THR A 289 21.87 1.78 12.99
C THR A 289 22.47 2.79 12.02
N SER A 290 22.74 2.38 10.77
CA SER A 290 23.35 3.22 9.74
C SER A 290 22.53 4.48 9.44
N ASP A 291 21.19 4.36 9.48
CA ASP A 291 20.26 5.48 9.29
C ASP A 291 19.98 6.28 10.58
N GLY A 292 20.76 6.07 11.64
CA GLY A 292 20.62 6.75 12.93
C GLY A 292 19.47 6.25 13.82
N TRP A 293 18.73 5.23 13.36
CA TRP A 293 17.66 4.56 14.09
C TRP A 293 17.85 3.04 14.06
N PRO A 294 17.44 2.29 15.11
CA PRO A 294 17.50 0.84 15.10
C PRO A 294 16.60 0.24 14.02
N ASN A 295 17.18 -0.55 13.12
CA ASN A 295 16.47 -1.27 12.07
C ASN A 295 16.92 -2.74 12.01
N TRP A 296 16.13 -3.59 11.37
CA TRP A 296 16.47 -4.99 11.11
C TRP A 296 15.86 -5.46 9.79
N SER A 297 16.46 -6.51 9.25
CA SER A 297 15.91 -7.25 8.12
C SER A 297 15.62 -8.69 8.50
N ALA A 298 14.58 -9.25 7.91
CA ALA A 298 14.20 -10.63 7.99
C ALA A 298 14.83 -11.38 6.81
N THR A 299 15.55 -12.43 7.16
CA THR A 299 16.35 -13.26 6.25
C THR A 299 16.03 -14.73 6.51
N PRO A 300 16.25 -15.63 5.53
CA PRO A 300 15.79 -17.02 5.62
C PRO A 300 16.29 -17.78 6.85
N GLU A 301 17.48 -17.47 7.34
CA GLU A 301 18.02 -18.08 8.56
C GLU A 301 17.20 -17.76 9.81
N HIS A 302 16.37 -16.71 9.81
CA HIS A 302 15.52 -16.33 10.92
C HIS A 302 14.10 -16.90 10.81
N PHE A 303 13.74 -17.53 9.69
CA PHE A 303 12.38 -17.98 9.46
C PHE A 303 11.96 -19.14 10.35
N VAL A 304 10.69 -19.12 10.71
CA VAL A 304 9.99 -20.16 11.47
C VAL A 304 8.64 -20.42 10.84
N VAL A 305 8.17 -21.66 10.95
CA VAL A 305 6.83 -22.06 10.51
C VAL A 305 5.88 -22.16 11.69
N GLU A 306 5.14 -21.06 11.87
CA GLU A 306 3.96 -20.94 12.72
C GLU A 306 2.70 -20.70 11.85
N ASP A 307 1.52 -20.70 12.47
CA ASP A 307 0.25 -20.23 11.87
C ASP A 307 -0.15 -20.88 10.53
N LEU A 308 -0.18 -22.22 10.48
CA LEU A 308 -0.62 -22.96 9.29
C LEU A 308 -2.05 -22.63 8.82
N ASP A 309 -2.84 -21.91 9.59
CA ASP A 309 -4.15 -21.40 9.21
C ASP A 309 -4.11 -20.04 8.49
N ASN A 310 -2.98 -19.31 8.55
CA ASN A 310 -2.88 -17.98 7.96
C ASN A 310 -1.44 -17.60 7.52
N ALA A 311 -1.20 -17.63 6.20
CA ALA A 311 0.10 -17.26 5.61
C ALA A 311 0.49 -15.80 5.84
N ALA A 312 -0.46 -14.87 5.92
CA ALA A 312 -0.18 -13.46 6.15
C ALA A 312 0.34 -13.22 7.59
N VAL A 313 -0.29 -13.87 8.59
CA VAL A 313 0.18 -13.81 9.98
C VAL A 313 1.57 -14.43 10.11
N HIS A 314 1.78 -15.58 9.47
CA HIS A 314 3.09 -16.22 9.39
C HIS A 314 4.16 -15.28 8.82
N LEU A 315 3.85 -14.61 7.69
CA LEU A 315 4.77 -13.67 7.03
C LEU A 315 5.09 -12.47 7.92
N ILE A 316 4.08 -11.84 8.54
CA ILE A 316 4.26 -10.70 9.46
C ILE A 316 5.15 -11.08 10.64
N LYS A 317 4.93 -12.24 11.27
CA LYS A 317 5.75 -12.68 12.41
C LYS A 317 7.21 -12.89 12.03
N ASN A 318 7.46 -13.43 10.83
CA ASN A 318 8.81 -13.62 10.32
C ASN A 318 9.48 -12.29 9.99
N ALA A 319 8.78 -11.36 9.33
CA ALA A 319 9.28 -10.00 9.06
C ALA A 319 9.65 -9.25 10.35
N LEU A 320 8.81 -9.38 11.40
CA LEU A 320 9.04 -8.72 12.69
C LEU A 320 10.03 -9.46 13.62
N GLY A 321 10.59 -10.60 13.20
CA GLY A 321 11.70 -11.22 13.95
C GLY A 321 11.81 -12.74 13.84
N GLY A 322 10.74 -13.46 13.48
CA GLY A 322 10.74 -14.92 13.33
C GLY A 322 11.28 -15.62 14.59
N LYS A 323 12.34 -16.42 14.44
CA LYS A 323 13.00 -17.10 15.57
C LYS A 323 13.67 -16.16 16.57
N ARG A 324 13.92 -14.89 16.22
CA ARG A 324 14.40 -13.85 17.15
C ARG A 324 13.23 -13.40 18.02
N ARG A 325 12.75 -14.29 18.91
CA ARG A 325 11.44 -14.12 19.56
C ARG A 325 11.33 -12.88 20.43
N SER A 326 12.42 -12.46 21.06
CA SER A 326 12.46 -11.21 21.83
C SER A 326 12.30 -9.96 20.94
N LEU A 327 12.83 -9.97 19.72
CA LEU A 327 12.62 -8.90 18.74
C LEU A 327 11.14 -8.86 18.31
N PHE A 328 10.58 -9.99 17.88
CA PHE A 328 9.18 -10.07 17.48
C PHE A 328 8.23 -9.60 18.59
N THR A 329 8.39 -10.11 19.81
CA THR A 329 7.53 -9.73 20.93
C THR A 329 7.73 -8.28 21.36
N GLY A 330 8.96 -7.76 21.34
CA GLY A 330 9.23 -6.34 21.59
C GLY A 330 8.59 -5.42 20.55
N ALA A 331 8.75 -5.75 19.26
CA ALA A 331 8.13 -5.03 18.16
C ALA A 331 6.59 -5.06 18.28
N ALA A 332 5.98 -6.21 18.54
CA ALA A 332 4.54 -6.34 18.67
C ALA A 332 3.95 -5.63 19.90
N LEU A 333 4.67 -5.59 21.03
CA LEU A 333 4.22 -4.95 22.28
C LEU A 333 4.42 -3.43 22.31
N ALA A 334 5.22 -2.87 21.41
CA ALA A 334 5.43 -1.43 21.36
C ALA A 334 4.09 -0.70 21.08
N TYR A 335 3.77 0.26 21.94
CA TYR A 335 2.51 1.02 21.97
C TYR A 335 2.71 2.49 21.57
N ALA A 336 1.64 3.16 21.16
CA ALA A 336 1.71 4.57 20.75
C ALA A 336 2.10 5.49 21.94
N PRO A 337 2.97 6.50 21.74
CA PRO A 337 3.53 6.94 20.45
C PRO A 337 4.81 6.21 20.03
N LEU A 338 5.41 5.39 20.91
CA LEU A 338 6.69 4.73 20.65
C LEU A 338 6.62 3.72 19.50
N SER A 339 5.46 3.08 19.29
CA SER A 339 5.26 2.08 18.25
C SER A 339 5.75 2.53 16.87
N ARG A 340 5.53 3.80 16.50
CA ARG A 340 5.93 4.38 15.21
C ARG A 340 7.45 4.47 15.01
N ASN A 341 8.24 4.49 16.09
CA ASN A 341 9.70 4.44 16.03
C ASN A 341 10.24 3.01 15.97
N VAL A 342 9.37 2.01 16.14
CA VAL A 342 9.75 0.59 16.18
C VAL A 342 9.32 -0.11 14.89
N ARG A 343 8.11 0.15 14.40
CA ARG A 343 7.55 -0.42 13.17
C ARG A 343 6.46 0.50 12.61
N ASP A 344 6.19 0.36 11.32
CA ASP A 344 4.98 0.95 10.74
C ASP A 344 3.74 0.05 10.94
N ASP A 345 2.57 0.56 10.58
CA ASP A 345 1.35 -0.23 10.45
C ASP A 345 1.53 -1.29 9.35
N VAL A 346 1.41 -2.56 9.74
CA VAL A 346 1.65 -3.70 8.83
C VAL A 346 0.31 -4.27 8.38
N THR A 347 0.01 -4.17 7.09
CA THR A 347 -1.14 -4.82 6.46
C THR A 347 -0.65 -5.77 5.39
N VAL A 348 -1.08 -7.04 5.44
CA VAL A 348 -0.68 -8.08 4.47
C VAL A 348 -1.90 -8.87 4.01
N GLN A 349 -1.99 -9.14 2.71
CA GLN A 349 -2.87 -10.13 2.11
C GLN A 349 -2.04 -11.10 1.28
N VAL A 350 -2.28 -12.41 1.45
CA VAL A 350 -1.70 -13.46 0.60
C VAL A 350 -2.85 -14.15 -0.13
N ILE A 351 -2.85 -14.05 -1.46
CA ILE A 351 -3.90 -14.55 -2.33
C ILE A 351 -3.38 -15.81 -3.02
N PHE A 352 -3.97 -16.95 -2.69
CA PHE A 352 -3.70 -18.22 -3.37
C PHE A 352 -4.76 -18.46 -4.45
N PHE A 353 -4.32 -18.75 -5.67
CA PHE A 353 -5.24 -19.05 -6.79
C PHE A 353 -5.60 -20.54 -6.90
N GLN A 354 -4.99 -21.36 -6.05
CA GLN A 354 -5.28 -22.78 -5.86
C GLN A 354 -5.34 -23.08 -4.37
N ASP A 355 -5.96 -24.21 -3.99
CA ASP A 355 -6.04 -24.63 -2.60
C ASP A 355 -4.63 -24.96 -2.06
N PRO A 356 -4.11 -24.18 -1.08
CA PRO A 356 -2.75 -24.36 -0.58
C PRO A 356 -2.54 -25.68 0.18
N SER A 357 -3.62 -26.38 0.55
CA SER A 357 -3.57 -27.66 1.27
C SER A 357 -3.48 -28.88 0.36
N LYS A 358 -3.77 -28.74 -0.94
CA LYS A 358 -3.79 -29.86 -1.89
C LYS A 358 -2.45 -30.02 -2.62
N ALA A 359 -2.11 -31.25 -2.98
CA ALA A 359 -1.09 -31.51 -3.99
C ALA A 359 -1.67 -31.19 -5.37
N ASN A 360 -0.84 -30.62 -6.25
CA ASN A 360 -1.23 -30.32 -7.63
C ASN A 360 -1.48 -31.59 -8.45
#